data_AF-A0A6C2C8G8-F1
#
_entry.id   AF-A0A6C2C8G8-F1
#
_cell.length_a   1.000
_cell.length_b   1.000
_cell.length_c   1.000
_cell.angle_alpha   90.00
_cell.angle_beta   90.00
_cell.angle_gamma   90.00
#
_symmetry.space_group_name_H-M   'P 1'
#
loop_
_entity.id
_entity.type
_entity.pdbx_description
1 polymer ?
#
loop_
_entity_poly.entity_id
_entity_poly.type
_entity_poly.pdbx_seq_one_letter_code
_entity_poly.pdbx_strand_id
1 'polypeptide(L)'
;MSEVVEAWSFLREVEKTEKEERSVANIDWLKANKINFEFGSNWQVIIEIGTHKFDFWTTTGSWFDRKNSKHGRGRESLLRALKEAE
;
A
#
# COMPACT_ATOMS: atom_id res chain seq x y z
N MET A 1 29.85 -21.12 -7.35
CA MET A 1 28.51 -21.27 -6.74
C MET A 1 28.24 -20.26 -5.62
N SER A 2 29.26 -19.68 -4.95
CA SER A 2 29.11 -18.64 -3.91
C SER A 2 28.57 -17.30 -4.45
N GLU A 3 29.14 -16.82 -5.56
CA GLU A 3 28.83 -15.49 -6.11
C GLU A 3 27.36 -15.29 -6.52
N VAL A 4 26.71 -16.36 -6.99
CA VAL A 4 25.29 -16.32 -7.35
C VAL A 4 24.41 -16.20 -6.10
N VAL A 5 24.75 -16.90 -5.02
CA VAL A 5 24.00 -16.87 -3.75
C VAL A 5 24.17 -15.52 -3.05
N GLU A 6 25.37 -14.95 -3.09
CA GLU A 6 25.65 -13.61 -2.55
C GLU A 6 24.91 -12.51 -3.34
N ALA A 7 24.86 -12.62 -4.68
CA ALA A 7 24.06 -11.72 -5.52
C ALA A 7 22.55 -11.80 -5.20
N TRP A 8 22.01 -13.00 -4.95
CA TRP A 8 20.61 -13.17 -4.54
C TRP A 8 20.31 -12.57 -3.16
N SER A 9 21.22 -12.67 -2.21
CA SER A 9 21.05 -12.07 -0.88
C SER A 9 21.04 -10.55 -0.96
N PHE A 10 21.96 -9.95 -1.73
CA PHE A 10 22.00 -8.52 -1.96
C PHE A 10 20.72 -7.99 -2.63
N LEU A 11 20.23 -8.67 -3.67
CA LEU A 11 18.98 -8.31 -4.34
C LEU A 11 17.77 -8.37 -3.38
N ARG A 12 17.72 -9.36 -2.49
CA ARG A 12 16.66 -9.46 -1.48
C ARG A 12 16.71 -8.34 -0.45
N GLU A 13 17.91 -7.91 -0.04
CA GLU A 13 18.07 -6.79 0.88
C GLU A 13 17.63 -5.48 0.23
N VAL A 14 18.05 -5.22 -1.02
CA VAL A 14 17.62 -4.04 -1.80
C VAL A 14 16.10 -4.04 -1.97
N GLU A 15 15.51 -5.16 -2.39
CA GLU A 15 14.05 -5.28 -2.55
C GLU A 15 13.29 -5.03 -1.24
N LYS A 16 13.87 -5.42 -0.10
CA LYS A 16 13.27 -5.19 1.21
C LYS A 16 13.28 -3.71 1.55
N THR A 17 14.42 -3.05 1.36
CA THR A 17 14.57 -1.61 1.56
C THR A 17 13.62 -0.82 0.64
N GLU A 18 13.54 -1.15 -0.66
CA GLU A 18 12.63 -0.48 -1.59
C GLU A 18 11.15 -0.64 -1.19
N LYS A 19 10.75 -1.83 -0.70
CA LYS A 19 9.39 -2.08 -0.19
C LYS A 19 9.10 -1.26 1.06
N GLU A 20 10.07 -1.15 1.97
CA GLU A 20 9.97 -0.34 3.19
C GLU A 20 9.88 1.15 2.85
N GLU A 21 10.76 1.68 2.01
CA GLU A 21 10.73 3.07 1.56
C GLU A 21 9.42 3.43 0.87
N ARG A 22 8.94 2.57 -0.03
CA ARG A 22 7.66 2.76 -0.72
C ARG A 22 6.49 2.73 0.26
N SER A 23 6.52 1.82 1.24
CA SER A 23 5.52 1.72 2.29
C SER A 23 5.47 3.01 3.11
N VAL A 24 6.62 3.51 3.57
CA VAL A 24 6.74 4.77 4.30
C VAL A 24 6.20 5.93 3.47
N ALA A 25 6.60 6.05 2.20
CA ALA A 25 6.13 7.12 1.33
C ALA A 25 4.60 7.07 1.10
N ASN A 26 4.01 5.88 1.05
CA ASN A 26 2.56 5.71 0.92
C ASN A 26 1.82 6.06 2.21
N ILE A 27 2.36 5.71 3.37
CA ILE A 27 1.81 6.09 4.68
C ILE A 27 1.90 7.62 4.87
N ASP A 28 3.03 8.22 4.53
CA ASP A 28 3.23 9.67 4.62
C ASP A 28 2.23 10.41 3.71
N TRP A 29 2.03 9.92 2.48
CA TRP A 29 1.01 10.44 1.59
C TRP A 29 -0.41 10.33 2.16
N LEU A 30 -0.78 9.21 2.80
CA LEU A 30 -2.09 9.08 3.45
C LEU A 30 -2.28 10.11 4.58
N LYS A 31 -1.25 10.30 5.42
CA LYS A 31 -1.25 11.30 6.49
C LYS A 31 -1.35 12.72 5.93
N ALA A 32 -0.61 13.03 4.86
CA ALA A 32 -0.64 14.34 4.21
C ALA A 32 -2.03 14.68 3.63
N ASN A 33 -2.77 13.67 3.14
CA ASN A 33 -4.14 13.82 2.65
C ASN A 33 -5.20 13.76 3.76
N LYS A 34 -4.79 13.69 5.04
CA LYS A 34 -5.68 13.57 6.20
C LYS A 34 -6.66 12.39 6.11
N ILE A 35 -6.22 11.31 5.47
CA ILE A 35 -7.01 10.08 5.35
C ILE A 35 -6.85 9.32 6.67
N ASN A 36 -7.97 9.01 7.32
CA ASN A 36 -7.96 8.15 8.50
C ASN A 36 -7.73 6.70 8.05
N PHE A 37 -6.75 6.04 8.64
CA PHE A 37 -6.44 4.64 8.35
C PHE A 37 -6.03 3.88 9.62
N GLU A 38 -6.29 2.59 9.61
CA GLU A 38 -5.85 1.63 10.61
C GLU A 38 -4.79 0.71 10.02
N PHE A 39 -3.82 0.29 10.82
CA PHE A 39 -2.84 -0.69 10.36
C PHE A 39 -3.44 -2.10 10.40
N GLY A 40 -3.45 -2.76 9.25
CA GLY A 40 -3.78 -4.17 9.11
C GLY A 40 -2.54 -5.07 9.17
N SER A 41 -2.70 -6.32 8.75
CA SER A 41 -1.60 -7.29 8.65
C SER A 41 -0.85 -7.16 7.31
N ASN A 42 0.41 -7.58 7.26
CA ASN A 42 1.19 -7.66 6.01
C ASN A 42 1.29 -6.35 5.21
N TRP A 43 1.65 -5.24 5.88
CA TRP A 43 1.79 -3.92 5.24
C TRP A 43 0.50 -3.40 4.59
N GLN A 44 -0.64 -3.89 5.08
CA GLN A 44 -1.95 -3.39 4.74
C GLN A 44 -2.31 -2.23 5.67
N VAL A 45 -2.96 -1.22 5.12
CA VAL A 45 -3.70 -0.23 5.89
C VAL A 45 -5.16 -0.29 5.45
N ILE A 46 -6.06 -0.13 6.40
CA ILE A 46 -7.50 -0.16 6.19
C ILE A 46 -7.99 1.27 6.30
N ILE A 47 -8.63 1.77 5.24
CA ILE A 47 -9.18 3.13 5.16
C ILE A 47 -10.70 3.02 5.23
N GLU A 48 -11.32 3.70 6.18
CA GLU A 48 -12.77 3.71 6.36
C GLU A 48 -13.34 5.07 5.95
N ILE A 49 -14.29 5.06 5.01
CA ILE A 49 -15.03 6.25 4.55
C ILE A 49 -16.52 5.91 4.54
N GLY A 50 -17.27 6.47 5.49
CA GLY A 50 -18.69 6.21 5.63
C GLY A 50 -18.99 4.72 5.81
N THR A 51 -19.61 4.11 4.79
CA THR A 51 -19.91 2.65 4.76
C THR A 51 -18.92 1.83 3.94
N HIS A 52 -17.94 2.47 3.31
CA HIS A 52 -16.91 1.83 2.51
C HIS A 52 -15.66 1.54 3.35
N LYS A 53 -15.06 0.39 3.09
CA LYS A 53 -13.76 -0.01 3.66
C LYS A 53 -12.82 -0.36 2.52
N PHE A 54 -11.67 0.28 2.50
CA PHE A 54 -10.63 0.05 1.51
C PHE A 54 -9.42 -0.61 2.17
N ASP A 55 -9.01 -1.74 1.65
CA ASP A 55 -7.73 -2.36 1.96
C ASP A 55 -6.67 -1.80 1.03
N PHE A 56 -5.60 -1.22 1.57
CA PHE A 56 -4.49 -0.69 0.78
C PHE A 56 -3.17 -1.30 1.23
N TRP A 57 -2.47 -1.97 0.31
CA TRP A 57 -1.15 -2.51 0.56
C TRP A 57 -0.08 -1.47 0.25
N THR A 58 0.59 -0.97 1.29
CA THR A 58 1.52 0.15 1.18
C THR A 58 2.81 -0.22 0.44
N THR A 59 3.20 -1.50 0.43
CA THR A 59 4.40 -1.98 -0.28
C THR A 59 4.19 -2.07 -1.79
N THR A 60 2.99 -2.42 -2.25
CA THR A 60 2.68 -2.58 -3.68
C THR A 60 1.97 -1.36 -4.26
N GLY A 61 1.32 -0.57 -3.40
CA GLY A 61 0.41 0.51 -3.78
C GLY A 61 -0.94 -0.01 -4.32
N SER A 62 -1.27 -1.28 -4.11
CA SER A 62 -2.54 -1.85 -4.55
C SER A 62 -3.64 -1.58 -3.52
N TRP A 63 -4.86 -1.35 -3.97
CA TRP A 63 -6.02 -1.17 -3.10
C TRP A 63 -7.22 -2.01 -3.55
N PHE A 64 -8.10 -2.31 -2.60
CA PHE A 64 -9.33 -3.05 -2.79
C PHE A 64 -10.47 -2.42 -1.98
N ASP A 65 -11.61 -2.14 -2.63
CA ASP A 65 -12.85 -1.70 -2.00
C ASP A 65 -13.69 -2.92 -1.63
N ARG A 66 -13.89 -3.15 -0.34
CA ARG A 66 -14.68 -4.28 0.17
C ARG A 66 -16.17 -4.21 -0.16
N LYS A 67 -16.71 -3.03 -0.43
CA LYS A 67 -18.14 -2.85 -0.67
C LYS A 67 -18.51 -3.12 -2.13
N ASN A 68 -17.72 -2.60 -3.07
CA ASN A 68 -17.98 -2.73 -4.50
C ASN A 68 -17.15 -3.82 -5.19
N SER A 69 -16.26 -4.50 -4.46
CA SER A 69 -15.26 -5.42 -5.01
C SER A 69 -14.38 -4.78 -6.10
N LYS A 70 -14.26 -3.45 -6.09
CA LYS A 70 -13.36 -2.70 -6.98
C LYS A 70 -11.93 -2.83 -6.49
N HIS A 71 -10.98 -2.88 -7.40
CA HIS A 71 -9.57 -2.87 -7.05
C HIS A 71 -8.81 -1.98 -8.01
N GLY A 72 -7.65 -1.52 -7.57
CA GLY A 72 -6.79 -0.70 -8.37
C GLY A 72 -5.39 -0.64 -7.81
N ARG A 73 -4.55 0.17 -8.45
CA ARG A 73 -3.18 0.39 -8.03
C ARG A 73 -2.79 1.85 -8.20
N GLY A 74 -2.02 2.34 -7.25
CA GLY A 74 -1.50 3.70 -7.24
C GLY A 74 -2.36 4.66 -6.42
N ARG A 75 -1.71 5.75 -6.00
CA ARG A 75 -2.27 6.79 -5.13
C ARG A 75 -3.44 7.52 -5.77
N GLU A 76 -3.30 7.89 -7.04
CA GLU A 76 -4.34 8.63 -7.77
C GLU A 76 -5.60 7.79 -7.96
N SER A 77 -5.42 6.52 -8.30
CA SER A 77 -6.53 5.56 -8.43
C SER A 77 -7.24 5.36 -7.09
N LEU A 78 -6.50 5.22 -5.99
CA LEU A 78 -7.06 5.13 -4.64
C LEU A 78 -7.84 6.41 -4.30
N LEU A 79 -7.23 7.59 -4.50
CA LEU A 79 -7.85 8.87 -4.17
C LEU A 79 -9.16 9.10 -4.95
N ARG A 80 -9.20 8.68 -6.21
CA ARG A 80 -10.44 8.71 -7.01
C ARG A 80 -11.50 7.79 -6.40
N ALA A 81 -11.13 6.57 -6.02
CA ALA A 81 -12.08 5.62 -5.43
C ALA A 81 -12.60 6.07 -4.05
N LEU A 82 -11.74 6.70 -3.24
CA LEU A 82 -12.12 7.31 -1.96
C LEU A 82 -13.13 8.45 -2.17
N LYS A 83 -12.90 9.32 -3.17
CA LYS A 83 -13.85 10.39 -3.54
C LYS A 83 -15.18 9.89 -4.09
N GLU A 84 -15.18 8.75 -4.78
CA GLU A 84 -16.41 8.11 -5.25
C GLU A 84 -17.22 7.46 -4.09
N ALA A 85 -16.59 7.26 -2.93
CA ALA A 85 -17.18 6.60 -1.77
C ALA A 85 -17.60 7.56 -0.64
N GLU A 86 -17.18 8.83 -0.70
CA GLU A 86 -17.68 9.94 0.15
C GLU A 86 -19.10 10.32 -0.25
#